data_AF-A0A382SF16-F1
#
_entry.id   AF-A0A382SF16-F1
#
_cell.length_a   1.000
_cell.length_b   1.000
_cell.length_c   1.000
_cell.angle_alpha   90.00
_cell.angle_beta   90.00
_cell.angle_gamma   90.00
#
_symmetry.space_group_name_H-M   'P 1'
#
loop_
_entity.id
_entity.type
_entity.pdbx_description
1 polymer ?
#
loop_
_entity_poly.entity_id
_entity_poly.type
_entity_poly.pdbx_seq_one_letter_code
_entity_poly.pdbx_strand_id
1 'polypeptide(L)'
;RAVRDFVGLGLLILVDCAVIIFSCVGLMLWINPNLTLVVLIPLPALSILFLKYLPEIGRRYEIVQKHLSKITSHVQENISGVRVLHAFAQEETEKKKFDNLNKEYIQKNLSVTRLFGIFTPSLTLTVGIAAMISLWIGGQAVIAKDMTLGSFVAFNGYLLMLSWPMMGIGYVINLAQKGQVAMGRIQEIFSAKPSISDNEKTIVSINDFEGDIEFRGLSFSYPRTDKATLHDIQLKIPSGQILAVVGAIGSGKSTLAQLIPRLYEDPADTLFIGGYPIREIPLSVLRNNIGYVDQEPYLFSASLRENIIFG
;
A
#
# COMPACT_ATOMS: atom_id res chain seq x y z
N ARG A 1 1.81 -3.94 -7.36
CA ARG A 1 3.24 -4.32 -7.39
C ARG A 1 3.56 -5.48 -6.46
N ALA A 2 3.40 -5.35 -5.13
CA ALA A 2 3.71 -6.44 -4.18
C ALA A 2 2.99 -7.78 -4.48
N VAL A 3 1.70 -7.74 -4.84
CA VAL A 3 0.95 -8.94 -5.27
C VAL A 3 1.59 -9.61 -6.49
N ARG A 4 1.94 -8.83 -7.52
CA ARG A 4 2.62 -9.32 -8.73
C ARG A 4 3.99 -9.91 -8.40
N ASP A 5 4.76 -9.25 -7.55
CA ASP A 5 6.10 -9.70 -7.20
C ASP A 5 6.03 -11.04 -6.43
N PHE A 6 5.04 -11.21 -5.54
CA PHE A 6 4.77 -12.50 -4.89
C PHE A 6 4.36 -13.60 -5.88
N VAL A 7 3.39 -13.34 -6.74
CA VAL A 7 2.90 -14.35 -7.69
C VAL A 7 3.95 -14.69 -8.75
N GLY A 8 4.72 -13.71 -9.24
CA GLY A 8 5.75 -13.96 -10.26
C GLY A 8 7.05 -14.47 -9.67
N LEU A 9 7.79 -13.58 -9.02
CA LEU A 9 9.12 -13.86 -8.50
C LEU A 9 9.07 -14.81 -7.30
N GLY A 10 8.05 -14.69 -6.44
CA GLY A 10 7.88 -15.61 -5.31
C GLY A 10 7.64 -17.07 -5.75
N LEU A 11 6.75 -17.31 -6.73
CA LEU A 11 6.53 -18.67 -7.26
C LEU A 11 7.77 -19.23 -7.94
N LEU A 12 8.48 -18.43 -8.74
CA LEU A 12 9.73 -18.86 -9.38
C LEU A 12 10.74 -19.33 -8.33
N ILE A 13 10.97 -18.52 -7.29
CA ILE A 13 11.88 -18.87 -6.21
C ILE A 13 11.41 -20.14 -5.47
N LEU A 14 10.12 -20.33 -5.24
CA LEU A 14 9.62 -21.56 -4.59
C LEU A 14 9.90 -22.81 -5.44
N VAL A 15 9.67 -22.74 -6.75
CA VAL A 15 9.93 -23.85 -7.65
C VAL A 15 11.43 -24.14 -7.70
N ASP A 16 12.26 -23.12 -7.86
CA ASP A 16 13.72 -23.26 -7.87
C ASP A 16 14.25 -23.85 -6.55
N CYS A 17 13.79 -23.30 -5.42
CA CYS A 17 14.12 -23.84 -4.09
C CYS A 17 13.72 -25.30 -3.96
N ALA A 18 12.50 -25.67 -4.39
CA ALA A 18 12.03 -27.05 -4.31
C ALA A 18 12.92 -27.97 -5.17
N VAL A 19 13.16 -27.61 -6.43
CA VAL A 19 13.99 -28.41 -7.35
C VAL A 19 15.40 -28.59 -6.80
N ILE A 20 16.06 -27.52 -6.36
CA ILE A 20 17.43 -27.59 -5.83
C ILE A 20 17.46 -28.39 -4.52
N ILE A 21 16.53 -28.15 -3.58
CA ILE A 21 16.50 -28.87 -2.30
C ILE A 21 16.32 -30.36 -2.55
N PHE A 22 15.30 -30.77 -3.32
CA PHE A 22 15.05 -32.19 -3.56
C PHE A 22 16.18 -32.85 -4.35
N SER A 23 16.73 -32.18 -5.37
CA SER A 23 17.82 -32.73 -6.18
C SER A 23 19.11 -32.86 -5.39
N CYS A 24 19.56 -31.79 -4.72
CA CYS A 24 20.80 -31.81 -3.93
C CYS A 24 20.69 -32.75 -2.73
N VAL A 25 19.59 -32.72 -1.98
CA VAL A 25 19.40 -33.64 -0.84
C VAL A 25 19.33 -35.09 -1.32
N GLY A 26 18.63 -35.37 -2.43
CA GLY A 26 18.57 -36.71 -3.01
C GLY A 26 19.95 -37.24 -3.43
N LEU A 27 20.75 -36.42 -4.12
CA LEU A 27 22.12 -36.77 -4.52
C LEU A 27 23.06 -36.92 -3.32
N MET A 28 22.94 -36.06 -2.30
CA MET A 28 23.73 -36.16 -1.08
C MET A 28 23.40 -37.45 -0.30
N LEU A 29 22.10 -37.78 -0.17
CA LEU A 29 21.66 -39.05 0.44
C LEU A 29 22.18 -40.26 -0.32
N TRP A 30 22.23 -40.19 -1.66
CA TRP A 30 22.79 -41.27 -2.48
C TRP A 30 24.30 -41.45 -2.27
N ILE A 31 25.04 -40.35 -2.06
CA ILE A 31 26.49 -40.40 -1.79
C ILE A 31 26.77 -40.94 -0.38
N ASN A 32 26.19 -40.31 0.65
CA ASN A 32 26.39 -40.71 2.04
C ASN A 32 25.19 -40.26 2.91
N PRO A 33 24.28 -41.18 3.27
CA PRO A 33 23.09 -40.85 4.06
C PRO A 33 23.43 -40.28 5.44
N ASN A 34 24.41 -40.88 6.13
CA ASN A 34 24.78 -40.50 7.50
C ASN A 34 25.37 -39.09 7.53
N LEU A 35 26.30 -38.79 6.61
CA LEU A 35 26.88 -37.45 6.50
C LEU A 35 25.83 -36.40 6.15
N THR A 36 24.91 -36.73 5.22
CA THR A 36 23.84 -35.82 4.79
C THR A 36 22.95 -35.41 5.96
N LEU A 37 22.49 -36.37 6.77
CA LEU A 37 21.63 -36.08 7.91
C LEU A 37 22.30 -35.14 8.91
N VAL A 38 23.59 -35.32 9.18
CA VAL A 38 24.32 -34.46 10.12
C VAL A 38 24.57 -33.06 9.54
N VAL A 39 24.94 -32.97 8.26
CA VAL A 39 25.21 -31.69 7.57
C VAL A 39 23.93 -30.88 7.33
N LEU A 40 22.77 -31.51 7.25
CA LEU A 40 21.49 -30.81 7.12
C LEU A 40 21.03 -30.15 8.43
N ILE A 41 21.46 -30.63 9.61
CA ILE A 41 20.98 -30.10 10.92
C ILE A 41 21.18 -28.58 11.08
N PRO A 42 22.33 -27.98 10.71
CA PRO A 42 22.51 -26.53 10.82
C PRO A 42 21.69 -25.73 9.78
N LEU A 43 21.33 -26.31 8.64
CA LEU A 43 20.75 -25.55 7.52
C LEU A 43 19.39 -24.91 7.83
N PRO A 44 18.43 -25.56 8.53
CA PRO A 44 17.19 -24.91 8.97
C PRO A 44 17.40 -23.62 9.77
N ALA A 45 18.55 -23.47 10.45
CA ALA A 45 18.87 -22.23 11.16
C ALA A 45 18.98 -21.03 10.20
N LEU A 46 19.39 -21.23 8.93
CA LEU A 46 19.41 -20.17 7.92
C LEU A 46 18.01 -19.60 7.69
N SER A 47 17.01 -20.45 7.47
CA SER A 47 15.63 -20.02 7.25
C SER A 47 15.08 -19.29 8.48
N ILE A 48 15.37 -19.78 9.69
CA ILE A 48 14.97 -19.13 10.95
C ILE A 48 15.60 -17.74 11.09
N LEU A 49 16.90 -17.61 10.81
CA LEU A 49 17.60 -16.33 10.83
C LEU A 49 16.97 -15.35 9.84
N PHE A 50 16.66 -15.78 8.61
CA PHE A 50 15.96 -14.94 7.64
C PHE A 50 14.58 -14.49 8.14
N LEU A 51 13.77 -15.42 8.64
CA LEU A 51 12.42 -15.12 9.15
C LEU A 51 12.44 -14.14 10.33
N LYS A 52 13.49 -14.17 11.17
CA LYS A 52 13.62 -13.30 12.33
C LYS A 52 14.19 -11.93 11.97
N TYR A 53 15.29 -11.88 11.21
CA TYR A 53 16.03 -10.64 10.98
C TYR A 53 15.45 -9.82 9.83
N LEU A 54 14.97 -10.45 8.74
CA LEU A 54 14.54 -9.73 7.55
C LEU A 54 13.34 -8.77 7.81
N PRO A 55 12.30 -9.16 8.57
CA PRO A 55 11.21 -8.24 8.92
C PRO A 55 11.67 -7.06 9.79
N GLU A 56 12.55 -7.31 10.77
CA GLU A 56 13.07 -6.26 11.66
C GLU A 56 13.99 -5.28 10.91
N ILE A 57 14.83 -5.79 9.99
CA ILE A 57 15.60 -4.95 9.06
C ILE A 57 14.65 -4.06 8.26
N GLY A 58 13.59 -4.65 7.68
CA GLY A 58 12.57 -3.92 6.92
C GLY A 58 11.92 -2.80 7.74
N ARG A 59 11.52 -3.10 8.99
CA ARG A 59 10.91 -2.12 9.91
C ARG A 59 11.86 -0.97 10.23
N ARG A 60 13.12 -1.24 10.54
CA ARG A 60 14.12 -0.20 10.83
C ARG A 60 14.45 0.63 9.60
N TYR A 61 14.49 0.01 8.42
CA TYR A 61 14.69 0.70 7.16
C TYR A 61 13.54 1.67 6.85
N GLU A 62 12.29 1.29 7.15
CA GLU A 62 11.14 2.19 7.01
C GLU A 62 11.26 3.44 7.91
N ILE A 63 11.79 3.27 9.13
CA ILE A 63 12.07 4.40 10.04
C ILE A 63 13.14 5.32 9.44
N VAL A 64 14.20 4.76 8.85
CA VAL A 64 15.24 5.53 8.15
C VAL A 64 14.64 6.34 6.99
N GLN A 65 13.77 5.72 6.18
CA GLN A 65 13.10 6.39 5.06
C GLN A 65 12.18 7.52 5.53
N LYS A 66 11.39 7.30 6.59
CA LYS A 66 10.55 8.35 7.21
C LYS A 66 11.38 9.54 7.68
N HIS A 67 12.57 9.27 8.24
CA HIS A 67 13.45 10.33 8.73
C HIS A 67 14.14 11.08 7.59
N LEU A 68 14.48 10.38 6.50
CA LEU A 68 14.95 11.01 5.28
C LEU A 68 13.89 11.97 4.71
N SER A 69 12.62 11.55 4.66
CA SER A 69 11.52 12.43 4.23
C SER A 69 11.43 13.70 5.09
N LYS A 70 11.56 13.60 6.42
CA LYS A 70 11.59 14.77 7.29
C LYS A 70 12.73 15.74 6.95
N ILE A 71 13.93 15.22 6.72
CA ILE A 71 15.08 16.02 6.31
C ILE A 71 14.79 16.73 4.98
N THR A 72 14.30 16.00 3.98
CA THR A 72 13.99 16.57 2.67
C THR A 72 12.89 17.63 2.74
N SER A 73 11.80 17.39 3.48
CA SER A 73 10.74 18.37 3.69
C SER A 73 11.27 19.64 4.38
N HIS A 74 12.13 19.49 5.39
CA HIS A 74 12.73 20.62 6.08
C HIS A 74 13.64 21.46 5.16
N VAL A 75 14.43 20.81 4.32
CA VAL A 75 15.24 21.51 3.31
C VAL A 75 14.35 22.24 2.30
N GLN A 76 13.26 21.62 1.85
CA GLN A 76 12.32 22.24 0.91
C GLN A 76 11.63 23.48 1.51
N GLU A 77 11.23 23.41 2.78
CA GLU A 77 10.67 24.52 3.55
C GLU A 77 11.67 25.67 3.66
N ASN A 78 12.92 25.38 4.05
CA ASN A 78 13.96 26.39 4.19
C ASN A 78 14.30 27.07 2.86
N ILE A 79 14.34 26.33 1.74
CA ILE A 79 14.60 26.89 0.41
C ILE A 79 13.43 27.78 -0.04
N SER A 80 12.20 27.33 0.18
CA SER A 80 11.00 28.07 -0.20
C SER A 80 10.83 29.34 0.67
N GLY A 81 11.20 29.25 1.94
CA GLY A 81 11.18 30.33 2.94
C GLY A 81 12.47 31.14 3.06
N VAL A 82 13.44 30.99 2.13
CA VAL A 82 14.80 31.54 2.30
C VAL A 82 14.81 33.06 2.53
N ARG A 83 13.90 33.80 1.89
CA ARG A 83 13.75 35.25 2.10
C ARG A 83 13.29 35.60 3.51
N VAL A 84 12.41 34.80 4.11
CA VAL A 84 11.93 34.98 5.48
C VAL A 84 13.06 34.65 6.46
N LEU A 85 13.80 33.56 6.23
CA LEU A 85 14.94 33.19 7.06
C LEU A 85 16.01 34.29 7.09
N HIS A 86 16.33 34.89 5.93
CA HIS A 86 17.24 36.04 5.86
C HIS A 86 16.67 37.28 6.57
N ALA A 87 15.39 37.59 6.39
CA ALA A 87 14.76 38.75 7.03
C ALA A 87 14.80 38.68 8.57
N PHE A 88 14.75 37.46 9.13
CA PHE A 88 14.81 37.22 10.58
C PHE A 88 16.18 36.72 11.08
N ALA A 89 17.21 36.69 10.22
CA ALA A 89 18.56 36.19 10.51
C ALA A 89 18.57 34.81 11.23
N GLN A 90 17.76 33.87 10.75
CA GLN A 90 17.56 32.55 11.36
C GLN A 90 18.41 31.42 10.76
N GLU A 91 19.37 31.72 9.88
CA GLU A 91 20.12 30.72 9.12
C GLU A 91 20.90 29.75 10.03
N GLU A 92 21.56 30.27 11.06
CA GLU A 92 22.31 29.44 12.02
C GLU A 92 21.40 28.56 12.89
N THR A 93 20.20 29.05 13.23
CA THR A 93 19.19 28.26 13.93
C THR A 93 18.74 27.08 13.07
N GLU A 94 18.46 27.32 11.79
CA GLU A 94 18.04 26.28 10.86
C GLU A 94 19.15 25.28 10.54
N LYS A 95 20.40 25.74 10.41
CA LYS A 95 21.57 24.84 10.29
C LYS A 95 21.69 23.90 11.49
N LYS A 96 21.50 24.38 12.71
CA LYS A 96 21.51 23.54 13.93
C LYS A 96 20.37 22.53 13.93
N LYS A 97 19.16 22.92 13.52
CA LYS A 97 18.03 22.00 13.38
C LYS A 97 18.32 20.91 12.35
N PHE A 98 18.85 21.28 11.19
CA PHE A 98 19.26 20.34 10.15
C PHE A 98 20.36 19.37 10.63
N ASP A 99 21.36 19.85 11.36
CA ASP A 99 22.40 19.01 11.95
C ASP A 99 21.84 17.98 12.94
N ASN A 100 20.89 18.39 13.80
CA ASN A 100 20.20 17.47 14.71
C ASN A 100 19.41 16.40 13.95
N LEU A 101 18.66 16.78 12.91
CA LEU A 101 17.94 15.84 12.06
C LEU A 101 18.89 14.84 11.39
N ASN A 102 20.06 15.28 10.91
CA ASN A 102 21.09 14.41 10.35
C ASN A 102 21.69 13.45 11.37
N LYS A 103 21.98 13.91 12.59
CA LYS A 103 22.46 13.05 13.68
C LYS A 103 21.44 11.94 13.99
N GLU A 104 20.17 12.29 14.07
CA GLU A 104 19.10 11.31 14.25
C GLU A 104 19.03 10.32 13.07
N TYR A 105 19.13 10.81 11.83
CA TYR A 105 19.19 9.96 10.63
C TYR A 105 20.33 8.95 10.71
N ILE A 106 21.54 9.42 11.07
CA ILE A 106 22.72 8.57 11.23
C ILE A 106 22.47 7.50 12.30
N GLN A 107 21.91 7.87 13.45
CA GLN A 107 21.60 6.90 14.51
C GLN A 107 20.60 5.83 14.05
N LYS A 108 19.57 6.22 13.30
CA LYS A 108 18.61 5.25 12.73
C LYS A 108 19.29 4.36 11.70
N ASN A 109 20.15 4.89 10.84
CA ASN A 109 20.91 4.11 9.86
C ASN A 109 21.87 3.12 10.55
N LEU A 110 22.61 3.57 11.57
CA LEU A 110 23.47 2.71 12.38
C LEU A 110 22.69 1.57 13.04
N SER A 111 21.42 1.78 13.42
CA SER A 111 20.57 0.70 13.94
C SER A 111 20.25 -0.40 12.93
N VAL A 112 20.18 -0.05 11.63
CA VAL A 112 20.04 -0.99 10.51
C VAL A 112 21.38 -1.69 10.27
N THR A 113 22.48 -0.92 10.19
CA THR A 113 23.83 -1.45 9.99
C THR A 113 24.25 -2.43 11.07
N ARG A 114 23.98 -2.15 12.35
CA ARG A 114 24.24 -3.09 13.46
C ARG A 114 23.48 -4.40 13.30
N LEU A 115 22.25 -4.33 12.78
CA LEU A 115 21.44 -5.53 12.56
C LEU A 115 22.00 -6.39 11.42
N PHE A 116 22.41 -5.76 10.32
CA PHE A 116 23.15 -6.44 9.24
C PHE A 116 24.49 -7.00 9.71
N GLY A 117 25.18 -6.28 10.61
CA GLY A 117 26.44 -6.69 11.22
C GLY A 117 26.34 -7.93 12.11
N ILE A 118 25.15 -8.29 12.56
CA ILE A 118 24.89 -9.56 13.26
C ILE A 118 24.34 -10.60 12.28
N PHE A 119 23.40 -10.18 11.42
CA PHE A 119 22.72 -11.06 10.48
C PHE A 119 23.69 -11.73 9.49
N THR A 120 24.53 -10.96 8.80
CA THR A 120 25.42 -11.52 7.76
C THR A 120 26.43 -12.51 8.35
N PRO A 121 27.15 -12.18 9.45
CA PRO A 121 28.05 -13.15 10.08
C PRO A 121 27.34 -14.39 10.62
N SER A 122 26.10 -14.26 11.12
CA SER A 122 25.33 -15.42 11.61
C SER A 122 25.00 -16.42 10.50
N LEU A 123 24.73 -15.94 9.28
CA LEU A 123 24.54 -16.79 8.10
C LEU A 123 25.84 -17.48 7.70
N THR A 124 26.94 -16.72 7.59
CA THR A 124 28.27 -17.27 7.26
C THR A 124 28.72 -18.30 8.28
N LEU A 125 28.49 -18.06 9.57
CA LEU A 125 28.80 -19.00 10.64
C LEU A 125 27.99 -20.29 10.52
N THR A 126 26.70 -20.19 10.19
CA THR A 126 25.83 -21.37 10.02
C THR A 126 26.30 -22.25 8.85
N VAL A 127 26.61 -21.64 7.70
CA VAL A 127 27.19 -22.36 6.54
C VAL A 127 28.57 -22.91 6.88
N GLY A 128 29.39 -22.13 7.60
CA GLY A 128 30.71 -22.54 8.05
C GLY A 128 30.68 -23.76 8.98
N ILE A 129 29.71 -23.85 9.89
CA ILE A 129 29.51 -25.03 10.74
C ILE A 129 29.17 -26.26 9.87
N ALA A 130 28.24 -26.13 8.92
CA ALA A 130 27.88 -27.23 8.03
C ALA A 130 29.09 -27.69 7.20
N ALA A 131 29.91 -26.76 6.72
CA ALA A 131 31.15 -27.06 6.00
C ALA A 131 32.20 -27.73 6.90
N MET A 132 32.36 -27.30 8.15
CA MET A 132 33.27 -27.95 9.11
C MET A 132 32.84 -29.39 9.42
N ILE A 133 31.54 -29.63 9.62
CA ILE A 133 30.99 -30.98 9.81
C ILE A 133 31.29 -31.85 8.58
N SER A 134 31.04 -31.30 7.38
CA SER A 134 31.34 -31.97 6.11
C SER A 134 32.83 -32.34 6.02
N LEU A 135 33.74 -31.41 6.31
CA LEU A 135 35.18 -31.65 6.30
C LEU A 135 35.61 -32.71 7.32
N TRP A 136 35.09 -32.65 8.54
CA TRP A 136 35.47 -33.58 9.60
C TRP A 136 34.99 -35.01 9.33
N ILE A 137 33.68 -35.18 9.17
CA ILE A 137 33.07 -36.51 9.02
C ILE A 137 33.29 -37.04 7.60
N GLY A 138 33.11 -36.19 6.59
CA GLY A 138 33.33 -36.57 5.19
C GLY A 138 34.80 -36.86 4.89
N GLY A 139 35.74 -36.12 5.49
CA GLY A 139 37.17 -36.40 5.39
C GLY A 139 37.53 -37.78 5.96
N GLN A 140 36.98 -38.13 7.13
CA GLN A 140 37.16 -39.47 7.71
C GLN A 140 36.59 -40.57 6.81
N ALA A 141 35.41 -40.37 6.23
CA ALA A 141 34.80 -41.34 5.30
C ALA A 141 35.63 -41.53 4.02
N VAL A 142 36.31 -40.48 3.53
CA VAL A 142 37.24 -40.60 2.40
C VAL A 142 38.49 -41.38 2.78
N ILE A 143 39.07 -41.13 3.96
CA ILE A 143 40.25 -41.85 4.48
C ILE A 143 39.91 -43.34 4.70
N ALA A 144 38.73 -43.63 5.23
CA ALA A 144 38.21 -44.98 5.43
C ALA A 144 37.87 -45.72 4.11
N LYS A 145 37.91 -45.02 2.97
CA LYS A 145 37.50 -45.51 1.64
C LYS A 145 36.01 -45.84 1.50
N ASP A 146 35.18 -45.34 2.41
CA ASP A 146 33.71 -45.42 2.32
C ASP A 146 33.14 -44.43 1.29
N MET A 147 33.91 -43.40 0.95
CA MET A 147 33.54 -42.37 -0.03
C MET A 147 34.73 -41.99 -0.91
N THR A 148 34.51 -41.77 -2.20
CA THR A 148 35.58 -41.28 -3.09
C THR A 148 35.83 -39.79 -2.90
N LEU A 149 37.04 -39.33 -3.22
CA LEU A 149 37.36 -37.89 -3.20
C LEU A 149 36.44 -37.09 -4.16
N GLY A 150 36.10 -37.65 -5.32
CA GLY A 150 35.19 -37.03 -6.28
C GLY A 150 33.78 -36.86 -5.70
N SER A 151 33.25 -37.90 -5.05
CA SER A 151 31.97 -37.85 -4.35
C SER A 151 31.96 -36.81 -3.22
N PHE A 152 33.07 -36.68 -2.49
CA PHE A 152 33.21 -35.67 -1.44
C PHE A 152 33.21 -34.23 -1.97
N VAL A 153 33.90 -33.99 -3.09
CA VAL A 153 33.89 -32.67 -3.76
C VAL A 153 32.48 -32.34 -4.27
N ALA A 154 31.80 -33.30 -4.91
CA ALA A 154 30.43 -33.14 -5.36
C ALA A 154 29.48 -32.84 -4.20
N PHE A 155 29.61 -33.56 -3.08
CA PHE A 155 28.82 -33.35 -1.86
C PHE A 155 28.95 -31.91 -1.33
N ASN A 156 30.16 -31.35 -1.27
CA ASN A 156 30.37 -29.97 -0.84
C ASN A 156 29.83 -28.95 -1.85
N GLY A 157 29.87 -29.26 -3.15
CA GLY A 157 29.20 -28.48 -4.18
C GLY A 157 27.69 -28.40 -3.94
N TYR A 158 27.04 -29.53 -3.70
CA TYR A 158 25.61 -29.59 -3.38
C TYR A 158 25.27 -28.86 -2.07
N LEU A 159 26.12 -28.97 -1.05
CA LEU A 159 25.97 -28.21 0.20
C LEU A 159 25.98 -26.69 -0.05
N LEU A 160 26.90 -26.19 -0.89
CA LEU A 160 26.95 -24.78 -1.24
C LEU A 160 25.69 -24.35 -2.01
N MET A 161 25.21 -25.18 -2.94
CA MET A 161 23.97 -24.94 -3.70
C MET A 161 22.75 -24.86 -2.79
N LEU A 162 22.71 -25.62 -1.68
CA LEU A 162 21.62 -25.57 -0.69
C LEU A 162 21.60 -24.28 0.13
N SER A 163 22.68 -23.49 0.16
CA SER A 163 22.72 -22.25 0.94
C SER A 163 21.68 -21.24 0.46
N TRP A 164 21.53 -21.05 -0.86
CA TRP A 164 20.57 -20.08 -1.39
C TRP A 164 19.10 -20.51 -1.19
N PRO A 165 18.67 -21.75 -1.48
CA PRO A 165 17.29 -22.20 -1.24
C PRO A 165 16.83 -22.02 0.21
N MET A 166 17.72 -22.27 1.18
CA MET A 166 17.39 -22.09 2.60
C MET A 166 17.11 -20.62 2.95
N MET A 167 17.77 -19.68 2.27
CA MET A 167 17.49 -18.24 2.37
C MET A 167 16.24 -17.84 1.56
N GLY A 168 16.08 -18.43 0.36
CA GLY A 168 14.99 -18.18 -0.56
C GLY A 168 13.61 -18.46 0.05
N ILE A 169 13.48 -19.53 0.86
CA ILE A 169 12.25 -19.81 1.62
C ILE A 169 11.86 -18.64 2.51
N GLY A 170 12.81 -18.12 3.31
CA GLY A 170 12.56 -16.98 4.20
C GLY A 170 12.20 -15.71 3.43
N TYR A 171 12.84 -15.49 2.28
CA TYR A 171 12.53 -14.37 1.38
C TYR A 171 11.12 -14.47 0.79
N VAL A 172 10.71 -15.65 0.29
CA VAL A 172 9.37 -15.84 -0.26
C VAL A 172 8.30 -15.65 0.81
N ILE A 173 8.51 -16.16 2.03
CA ILE A 173 7.56 -15.94 3.14
C ILE A 173 7.38 -14.44 3.40
N ASN A 174 8.47 -13.65 3.41
CA ASN A 174 8.37 -12.20 3.54
C ASN A 174 7.60 -11.56 2.37
N LEU A 175 7.82 -12.03 1.15
CA LEU A 175 7.14 -11.54 -0.04
C LEU A 175 5.64 -11.89 -0.02
N ALA A 176 5.28 -13.09 0.46
CA ALA A 176 3.92 -13.54 0.68
C ALA A 176 3.18 -12.63 1.67
N GLN A 177 3.81 -12.34 2.82
CA GLN A 177 3.25 -11.43 3.83
C GLN A 177 2.96 -10.04 3.24
N LYS A 178 3.91 -9.46 2.49
CA LYS A 178 3.71 -8.16 1.81
C LYS A 178 2.61 -8.22 0.75
N GLY A 179 2.56 -9.32 -0.01
CA GLY A 179 1.53 -9.57 -1.00
C GLY A 179 0.14 -9.62 -0.38
N GLN A 180 -0.03 -10.33 0.74
CA GLN A 180 -1.30 -10.43 1.47
C GLN A 180 -1.79 -9.07 1.97
N VAL A 181 -0.93 -8.26 2.59
CA VAL A 181 -1.32 -6.90 3.04
C VAL A 181 -1.75 -6.02 1.87
N ALA A 182 -1.02 -6.06 0.76
CA ALA A 182 -1.39 -5.30 -0.44
C ALA A 182 -2.71 -5.78 -1.05
N MET A 183 -2.94 -7.10 -1.06
CA MET A 183 -4.19 -7.68 -1.54
C MET A 183 -5.37 -7.29 -0.65
N GLY A 184 -5.20 -7.22 0.67
CA GLY A 184 -6.23 -6.76 1.59
C GLY A 184 -6.75 -5.35 1.25
N ARG A 185 -5.85 -4.41 0.94
CA ARG A 185 -6.23 -3.05 0.51
C ARG A 185 -6.94 -3.02 -0.83
N ILE A 186 -6.53 -3.88 -1.78
CA ILE A 186 -7.21 -4.02 -3.07
C ILE A 186 -8.63 -4.58 -2.86
N GLN A 187 -8.77 -5.58 -1.98
CA GLN A 187 -10.04 -6.19 -1.67
C GLN A 187 -10.99 -5.21 -0.97
N GLU A 188 -10.49 -4.32 -0.11
CA GLU A 188 -11.28 -3.25 0.49
C GLU A 188 -11.94 -2.36 -0.57
N ILE A 189 -11.21 -2.01 -1.63
CA ILE A 189 -11.75 -1.25 -2.76
C ILE A 189 -12.78 -2.07 -3.55
N PHE A 190 -12.46 -3.33 -3.89
CA PHE A 190 -13.39 -4.17 -4.67
C PHE A 190 -14.65 -4.58 -3.92
N SER A 191 -14.60 -4.63 -2.60
CA SER A 191 -15.75 -4.97 -1.75
C SER A 191 -16.53 -3.74 -1.27
N ALA A 192 -16.01 -2.53 -1.49
CA ALA A 192 -16.69 -1.29 -1.15
C ALA A 192 -18.00 -1.18 -1.94
N LYS A 193 -19.13 -1.09 -1.22
CA LYS A 193 -20.43 -0.81 -1.81
C LYS A 193 -20.67 0.71 -1.82
N PRO A 194 -21.20 1.29 -2.91
CA PRO A 194 -21.59 2.70 -2.93
C PRO A 194 -22.61 2.99 -1.82
N SER A 195 -22.43 4.10 -1.10
CA SER A 195 -23.41 4.55 -0.10
C SER A 195 -24.68 5.13 -0.74
N ILE A 196 -24.56 5.62 -1.98
CA ILE A 196 -25.65 6.17 -2.78
C ILE A 196 -25.83 5.24 -3.98
N SER A 197 -26.94 4.53 -4.01
CA SER A 197 -27.33 3.65 -5.11
C SER A 197 -28.85 3.62 -5.25
N ASP A 198 -29.33 3.18 -6.40
CA ASP A 198 -30.73 2.83 -6.58
C ASP A 198 -31.09 1.69 -5.61
N ASN A 199 -32.31 1.71 -5.10
CA ASN A 199 -32.80 0.76 -4.09
C ASN A 199 -34.25 0.35 -4.39
N GLU A 200 -34.88 -0.41 -3.51
CA GLU A 200 -36.25 -0.92 -3.70
C GLU A 200 -37.31 0.18 -3.83
N LYS A 201 -37.04 1.40 -3.35
CA LYS A 201 -37.94 2.56 -3.48
C LYS A 201 -37.75 3.31 -4.79
N THR A 202 -36.72 2.98 -5.57
CA THR A 202 -36.48 3.63 -6.86
C THR A 202 -37.60 3.28 -7.84
N ILE A 203 -38.24 4.30 -8.40
CA ILE A 203 -39.32 4.15 -9.38
C ILE A 203 -38.67 3.98 -10.75
N VAL A 204 -38.41 2.72 -11.12
CA VAL A 204 -37.71 2.34 -12.35
C VAL A 204 -38.42 2.82 -13.63
N SER A 205 -39.72 3.12 -13.57
CA SER A 205 -40.48 3.64 -14.71
C SER A 205 -40.21 5.11 -15.03
N ILE A 206 -39.52 5.86 -14.15
CA ILE A 206 -39.12 7.24 -14.42
C ILE A 206 -37.96 7.21 -15.41
N ASN A 207 -38.24 7.51 -16.67
CA ASN A 207 -37.22 7.60 -17.74
C ASN A 207 -36.80 9.06 -18.02
N ASP A 208 -37.63 10.01 -17.62
CA ASP A 208 -37.38 11.43 -17.73
C ASP A 208 -38.22 12.18 -16.68
N PHE A 209 -37.83 13.40 -16.33
CA PHE A 209 -38.60 14.26 -15.44
C PHE A 209 -38.45 15.73 -15.82
N GLU A 210 -39.56 16.45 -15.71
CA GLU A 210 -39.60 17.90 -15.83
C GLU A 210 -40.36 18.47 -14.65
N GLY A 211 -40.09 19.72 -14.29
CA GLY A 211 -40.90 20.45 -13.34
C GLY A 211 -40.08 21.17 -12.27
N ASP A 212 -40.78 21.54 -11.20
CA ASP A 212 -40.25 22.38 -10.15
C ASP A 212 -39.23 21.62 -9.28
N ILE A 213 -38.24 22.33 -8.75
CA ILE A 213 -37.36 21.85 -7.68
C ILE A 213 -37.90 22.37 -6.37
N GLU A 214 -38.14 21.48 -5.40
CA GLU A 214 -38.73 21.84 -4.12
C GLU A 214 -37.94 21.27 -2.95
N PHE A 215 -37.51 22.17 -2.05
CA PHE A 215 -36.92 21.87 -0.76
C PHE A 215 -37.97 22.07 0.33
N ARG A 216 -38.22 21.03 1.13
CA ARG A 216 -39.21 21.01 2.22
C ARG A 216 -38.52 20.78 3.57
N GLY A 217 -38.17 21.87 4.25
CA GLY A 217 -37.56 21.83 5.57
C GLY A 217 -36.22 21.09 5.62
N LEU A 218 -35.43 21.19 4.55
CA LEU A 218 -34.18 20.47 4.40
C LEU A 218 -33.15 20.96 5.44
N SER A 219 -32.67 20.04 6.28
CA SER A 219 -31.51 20.25 7.15
C SER A 219 -30.44 19.21 6.83
N PHE A 220 -29.19 19.62 6.64
CA PHE A 220 -28.13 18.72 6.18
C PHE A 220 -26.80 18.96 6.91
N SER A 221 -26.12 17.86 7.20
CA SER A 221 -24.76 17.81 7.75
C SER A 221 -23.91 16.87 6.90
N TYR A 222 -22.66 17.24 6.61
CA TYR A 222 -21.74 16.32 5.96
C TYR A 222 -21.44 15.09 6.85
N PRO A 223 -21.08 13.94 6.25
CA PRO A 223 -20.62 12.79 7.03
C PRO A 223 -19.44 13.17 7.93
N ARG A 224 -19.49 12.77 9.21
CA ARG A 224 -18.45 13.02 10.23
C ARG A 224 -18.36 14.46 10.76
N THR A 225 -19.39 15.28 10.55
CA THR A 225 -19.54 16.57 11.27
C THR A 225 -20.87 16.62 12.00
N ASP A 226 -20.82 16.99 13.27
CA ASP A 226 -22.02 17.22 14.09
C ASP A 226 -22.67 18.58 13.80
N LYS A 227 -21.95 19.47 13.10
CA LYS A 227 -22.46 20.78 12.73
C LYS A 227 -23.24 20.69 11.42
N ALA A 228 -24.52 21.06 11.50
CA ALA A 228 -25.35 21.24 10.31
C ALA A 228 -24.87 22.40 9.46
N THR A 229 -24.85 22.15 8.15
CA THR A 229 -24.44 23.11 7.11
C THR A 229 -25.64 23.83 6.52
N LEU A 230 -26.78 23.14 6.44
CA LEU A 230 -28.07 23.69 6.03
C LEU A 230 -29.09 23.46 7.15
N HIS A 231 -29.95 24.44 7.37
CA HIS A 231 -30.97 24.42 8.42
C HIS A 231 -32.32 24.84 7.85
N ASP A 232 -33.31 23.95 7.94
CA ASP A 232 -34.72 24.18 7.59
C ASP A 232 -34.93 24.96 6.28
N ILE A 233 -34.26 24.52 5.21
CA ILE A 233 -34.37 25.16 3.90
C ILE A 233 -35.74 24.85 3.30
N GLN A 234 -36.53 25.91 3.09
CA GLN A 234 -37.83 25.88 2.42
C GLN A 234 -37.74 26.75 1.17
N LEU A 235 -37.72 26.12 0.01
CA LEU A 235 -37.45 26.79 -1.26
C LEU A 235 -38.16 26.04 -2.38
N LYS A 236 -38.91 26.77 -3.21
CA LYS A 236 -39.50 26.24 -4.44
C LYS A 236 -38.98 27.02 -5.63
N ILE A 237 -38.42 26.32 -6.61
CA ILE A 237 -37.89 26.86 -7.86
C ILE A 237 -38.81 26.38 -8.99
N PRO A 238 -39.67 27.25 -9.54
CA PRO A 238 -40.55 26.87 -10.63
C PRO A 238 -39.77 26.53 -11.90
N SER A 239 -40.28 25.57 -12.68
CA SER A 239 -39.67 25.21 -13.96
C SER A 239 -39.48 26.44 -14.87
N GLY A 240 -38.34 26.48 -15.57
CA GLY A 240 -37.96 27.58 -16.47
C GLY A 240 -37.45 28.86 -15.78
N GLN A 241 -37.41 28.92 -14.44
CA GLN A 241 -36.86 30.07 -13.73
C GLN A 241 -35.39 29.91 -13.37
N ILE A 242 -34.71 31.05 -13.18
CA ILE A 242 -33.32 31.13 -12.74
C ILE A 242 -33.29 31.60 -11.29
N LEU A 243 -32.66 30.81 -10.41
CA LEU A 243 -32.42 31.18 -9.02
C LEU A 243 -30.95 31.60 -8.82
N ALA A 244 -30.73 32.76 -8.21
CA ALA A 244 -29.42 33.17 -7.73
C ALA A 244 -29.36 33.06 -6.19
N VAL A 245 -28.41 32.26 -5.67
CA VAL A 245 -28.20 32.10 -4.23
C VAL A 245 -26.98 32.90 -3.79
N VAL A 246 -27.18 33.93 -2.96
CA VAL A 246 -26.13 34.82 -2.45
C VAL A 246 -25.96 34.69 -0.94
N GLY A 247 -24.74 34.88 -0.43
CA GLY A 247 -24.47 34.81 1.01
C GLY A 247 -22.98 34.70 1.34
N ALA A 248 -22.64 34.86 2.61
CA ALA A 248 -21.26 34.79 3.11
C ALA A 248 -20.57 33.44 2.82
N ILE A 249 -19.24 33.43 2.77
CA ILE A 249 -18.47 32.18 2.61
C ILE A 249 -18.83 31.20 3.74
N GLY A 250 -19.03 29.92 3.40
CA GLY A 250 -19.44 28.89 4.37
C GLY A 250 -20.93 28.83 4.69
N SER A 251 -21.78 29.65 4.03
CA SER A 251 -23.24 29.64 4.24
C SER A 251 -23.99 28.44 3.61
N GLY A 252 -23.30 27.39 3.15
CA GLY A 252 -23.93 26.20 2.57
C GLY A 252 -24.39 26.30 1.10
N LYS A 253 -24.03 27.37 0.37
CA LYS A 253 -24.42 27.54 -1.05
C LYS A 253 -24.01 26.37 -1.95
N SER A 254 -22.74 25.98 -1.89
CA SER A 254 -22.22 24.85 -2.67
C SER A 254 -22.85 23.54 -2.21
N THR A 255 -23.13 23.39 -0.91
CA THR A 255 -23.82 22.23 -0.35
C THR A 255 -25.23 22.08 -0.93
N LEU A 256 -26.00 23.18 -1.01
CA LEU A 256 -27.32 23.19 -1.64
C LEU A 256 -27.25 22.71 -3.09
N ALA A 257 -26.27 23.21 -3.86
CA ALA A 257 -26.05 22.81 -5.25
C ALA A 257 -25.63 21.34 -5.38
N GLN A 258 -24.83 20.80 -4.46
CA GLN A 258 -24.34 19.41 -4.46
C GLN A 258 -25.42 18.38 -4.11
N LEU A 259 -26.49 18.78 -3.40
CA LEU A 259 -27.59 17.88 -3.05
C LEU A 259 -28.52 17.60 -4.23
N ILE A 260 -28.68 18.54 -5.17
CA ILE A 260 -29.53 18.38 -6.36
C ILE A 260 -29.07 17.23 -7.28
N PRO A 261 -27.79 17.06 -7.65
CA PRO A 261 -27.32 15.87 -8.38
C PRO A 261 -27.14 14.62 -7.49
N ARG A 262 -27.60 14.67 -6.22
CA ARG A 262 -27.46 13.63 -5.20
C ARG A 262 -26.02 13.12 -5.09
N LEU A 263 -25.08 14.06 -4.91
CA LEU A 263 -23.68 13.75 -4.57
C LEU A 263 -23.52 13.39 -3.09
N TYR A 264 -24.42 13.90 -2.27
CA TYR A 264 -24.63 13.51 -0.88
C TYR A 264 -26.06 13.05 -0.70
N GLU A 265 -26.29 12.18 0.28
CA GLU A 265 -27.62 11.72 0.60
C GLU A 265 -28.34 12.79 1.44
N ASP A 266 -29.39 13.39 0.89
CA ASP A 266 -30.31 14.31 1.57
C ASP A 266 -31.22 13.54 2.54
N PRO A 267 -31.80 14.13 3.59
CA PRO A 267 -32.84 13.49 4.40
C PRO A 267 -34.07 13.10 3.57
N ALA A 268 -34.70 11.97 3.90
CA ALA A 268 -35.89 11.50 3.19
C ALA A 268 -37.00 12.57 3.15
N ASP A 269 -37.71 12.65 2.02
CA ASP A 269 -38.88 13.51 1.83
C ASP A 269 -38.61 15.03 1.99
N THR A 270 -37.37 15.47 1.79
CA THR A 270 -37.00 16.89 1.89
C THR A 270 -36.62 17.56 0.57
N LEU A 271 -36.32 16.79 -0.48
CA LEU A 271 -35.96 17.30 -1.80
C LEU A 271 -36.74 16.58 -2.90
N PHE A 272 -37.41 17.37 -3.74
CA PHE A 272 -38.27 16.88 -4.81
C PHE A 272 -37.91 17.56 -6.13
N ILE A 273 -38.04 16.82 -7.23
CA ILE A 273 -37.92 17.33 -8.60
C ILE A 273 -39.08 16.79 -9.42
N GLY A 274 -39.84 17.68 -10.08
CA GLY A 274 -41.01 17.27 -10.86
C GLY A 274 -42.10 16.59 -10.03
N GLY A 275 -42.12 16.85 -8.72
CA GLY A 275 -43.04 16.21 -7.75
C GLY A 275 -42.58 14.85 -7.21
N TYR A 276 -41.51 14.25 -7.74
CA TYR A 276 -40.94 13.00 -7.24
C TYR A 276 -39.90 13.26 -6.16
N PRO A 277 -39.87 12.48 -5.06
CA PRO A 277 -38.75 12.50 -4.12
C PRO A 277 -37.46 12.15 -4.84
N ILE A 278 -36.41 12.93 -4.65
CA ILE A 278 -35.16 12.77 -5.42
C ILE A 278 -34.50 11.40 -5.23
N ARG A 279 -34.70 10.80 -4.05
CA ARG A 279 -34.18 9.47 -3.70
C ARG A 279 -34.87 8.33 -4.46
N GLU A 280 -36.08 8.57 -4.99
CA GLU A 280 -36.87 7.60 -5.74
C GLU A 280 -36.63 7.68 -7.25
N ILE A 281 -36.00 8.75 -7.74
CA ILE A 281 -35.59 8.88 -9.14
C ILE A 281 -34.35 8.00 -9.37
N PRO A 282 -34.30 7.18 -10.45
CA PRO A 282 -33.09 6.45 -10.81
C PRO A 282 -31.88 7.38 -10.97
N LEU A 283 -30.74 7.05 -10.36
CA LEU A 283 -29.56 7.93 -10.32
C LEU A 283 -29.03 8.29 -11.71
N SER A 284 -29.10 7.36 -12.67
CA SER A 284 -28.69 7.61 -14.05
C SER A 284 -29.58 8.66 -14.72
N VAL A 285 -30.89 8.56 -14.53
CA VAL A 285 -31.88 9.51 -15.07
C VAL A 285 -31.74 10.88 -14.41
N LEU A 286 -31.54 10.92 -13.09
CA LEU A 286 -31.29 12.14 -12.34
C LEU A 286 -30.08 12.91 -12.89
N ARG A 287 -28.94 12.22 -13.03
CA ARG A 287 -27.67 12.87 -13.41
C ARG A 287 -27.58 13.19 -14.89
N ASN A 288 -28.23 12.44 -15.77
CA ASN A 288 -28.30 12.76 -17.20
C ASN A 288 -29.12 14.03 -17.48
N ASN A 289 -30.07 14.37 -16.61
CA ASN A 289 -30.91 15.56 -16.73
C ASN A 289 -30.35 16.80 -16.00
N ILE A 290 -29.18 16.70 -15.36
CA ILE A 290 -28.58 17.80 -14.58
C ILE A 290 -27.19 18.11 -15.12
N GLY A 291 -27.02 19.30 -15.68
CA GLY A 291 -25.70 19.88 -15.93
C GLY A 291 -25.11 20.48 -14.65
N TYR A 292 -23.98 19.95 -14.18
CA TYR A 292 -23.28 20.46 -12.99
C TYR A 292 -21.92 21.04 -13.38
N VAL A 293 -21.68 22.30 -13.00
CA VAL A 293 -20.40 22.99 -13.20
C VAL A 293 -19.79 23.27 -11.83
N ASP A 294 -18.62 22.68 -11.57
CA ASP A 294 -17.94 22.86 -10.30
C ASP A 294 -17.29 24.25 -10.19
N GLN A 295 -17.00 24.69 -8.96
CA GLN A 295 -16.37 25.98 -8.70
C GLN A 295 -14.94 26.05 -9.29
N GLU A 296 -14.22 24.93 -9.25
CA GLU A 296 -12.92 24.76 -9.89
C GLU A 296 -13.05 23.73 -11.02
N PRO A 297 -13.13 24.15 -12.29
CA PRO A 297 -13.33 23.22 -13.39
C PRO A 297 -12.12 22.30 -13.56
N TYR A 298 -12.37 21.01 -13.73
CA TYR A 298 -11.35 20.01 -14.02
C TYR A 298 -11.41 19.59 -15.49
N LEU A 299 -10.25 19.57 -16.16
CA LEU A 299 -10.10 19.02 -17.50
C LEU A 299 -9.23 17.76 -17.45
N PHE A 300 -9.69 16.69 -18.10
CA PHE A 300 -8.91 15.47 -18.24
C PHE A 300 -7.70 15.72 -19.14
N SER A 301 -6.64 14.93 -18.94
CA SER A 301 -5.45 14.91 -19.80
C SER A 301 -5.76 14.27 -21.16
N ALA A 302 -6.56 14.99 -21.95
CA ALA A 302 -7.11 14.61 -23.24
C ALA A 302 -7.29 15.87 -24.12
N SER A 303 -7.66 15.71 -25.39
CA SER A 303 -7.93 16.84 -26.27
C SER A 303 -9.15 17.67 -25.81
N LEU A 304 -9.25 18.91 -26.29
CA LEU A 304 -10.42 19.76 -26.04
C LEU A 304 -11.70 19.09 -26.55
N ARG A 305 -11.65 18.47 -27.73
CA ARG A 305 -12.78 17.75 -28.32
C ARG A 305 -13.25 16.61 -27.44
N GLU A 306 -12.34 15.81 -26.88
CA GLU A 306 -12.68 14.68 -26.01
C GLU A 306 -13.29 15.13 -24.68
N ASN A 307 -12.79 16.23 -24.09
CA ASN A 307 -13.39 16.79 -22.88
C ASN A 307 -14.82 17.30 -23.12
N ILE A 308 -15.09 17.90 -24.29
CA ILE A 308 -16.45 18.37 -24.65
C ILE A 308 -17.40 17.19 -24.90
N ILE A 309 -16.93 16.09 -25.51
CA ILE A 309 -17.74 14.89 -25.78
C ILE A 309 -18.01 14.07 -24.51
N PHE A 310 -17.19 14.23 -23.47
CA PHE A 310 -17.37 13.52 -22.19
C PHE A 310 -18.58 14.01 -21.39
N GLY A 311 -18.95 15.29 -21.55
CA GLY A 311 -20.14 15.87 -20.94
C GLY A 311 -21.40 15.50 -21.71
#